data_AF-A3Z218-F1
#
_entry.id   AF-A3Z218-F1
#
_cell.length_a   1.000
_cell.length_b   1.000
_cell.length_c   1.000
_cell.angle_alpha   90.00
_cell.angle_beta   90.00
_cell.angle_gamma   90.00
#
_symmetry.space_group_name_H-M   'P 1'
#
loop_
_entity.id
_entity.type
_entity.pdbx_description
1 polymer ?
#
loop_
_entity_poly.entity_id
_entity_poly.type
_entity_poly.pdbx_seq_one_letter_code
_entity_poly.pdbx_strand_id
1 'polypeptide(L)'
;MGLGRILGPVSGEPEHFRVRHWSPSQGDFSGPEDVVRVPQQPRDRYGRWISTPRGLSSNPVGAQGWYLYGAPDAEGLFTVQAIKPRALHLLRPDAVLPAARQGIPYILRGNWADTPRQRGRIKRVLLGERWRLGDRALLIHSFGGIGGPEGERISGFTVTGHFAFGEARVVSDAITGEPRFDLHYHQIYANNPNGIVAGTQDWTAFSGDLQRGWLGSRPISDVLIKLKPFDDLTVDGQPLSLLRELAIQAEVLMARYRSGDGSGVSTVTPSTSCVQDSSQALYITIDRLRRRAADDPGLRRWLKAHPQENASQAFRQLARLSSSLDQLLTPFGTVRPDWRHNAAVVAGEAFVRGETGLDALLSWRSMLPRRAHDDMARVFLQHGASLWFLRSNQLAGGDTTIEPLAPTLLLGQIPILSTLLRRLSDALFAPLGPAALGRALAILAVYAALALPLGWRSGFLSPWRLEALGPALLAIPGLLLMPALGEELLFRVALLPHPLEGDSLAGAVAWGALSVGLFVLYHPVAARCWYPPGRGVFRDGRFLSQCTLLGMACVLAYGATGSLWPPVLLHGLAVTLWLWGLGGRARMQGLPQLTPRDP
;
A
#
# COMPACT_ATOMS: atom_id res chain seq x y z
N MET A 1 34.34 2.55 12.15
CA MET A 1 33.64 2.68 10.84
C MET A 1 34.64 3.21 9.83
N GLY A 2 34.77 2.58 8.67
CA GLY A 2 35.58 3.07 7.55
C GLY A 2 34.77 3.07 6.25
N LEU A 3 35.20 3.86 5.26
CA LEU A 3 34.70 3.80 3.88
C LEU A 3 35.80 3.25 2.99
N GLY A 4 35.51 2.17 2.27
CA GLY A 4 36.49 1.54 1.42
C GLY A 4 35.89 0.78 0.24
N ARG A 5 36.70 0.61 -0.79
CA ARG A 5 36.40 -0.26 -1.93
C ARG A 5 37.09 -1.61 -1.70
N ILE A 6 36.29 -2.67 -1.64
CA ILE A 6 36.79 -4.03 -1.50
C ILE A 6 37.37 -4.46 -2.85
N LEU A 7 38.67 -4.75 -2.89
CA LEU A 7 39.41 -5.09 -4.12
C LEU A 7 39.34 -6.59 -4.43
N GLY A 8 39.28 -7.42 -3.39
CA GLY A 8 39.30 -8.87 -3.52
C GLY A 8 39.83 -9.55 -2.26
N PRO A 9 39.65 -10.88 -2.15
CA PRO A 9 40.23 -11.63 -1.05
C PRO A 9 41.76 -11.63 -1.14
N VAL A 10 42.41 -11.78 0.02
CA VAL A 10 43.84 -12.08 0.14
C VAL A 10 44.05 -13.54 -0.31
N SER A 11 45.14 -13.81 -1.02
CA SER A 11 45.41 -15.14 -1.55
C SER A 11 45.56 -16.16 -0.42
N GLY A 12 44.78 -17.24 -0.47
CA GLY A 12 44.76 -18.28 0.58
C GLY A 12 43.90 -17.96 1.80
N GLU A 13 43.34 -16.74 1.89
CA GLU A 13 42.59 -16.27 3.05
C GLU A 13 41.20 -15.73 2.62
N PRO A 14 40.18 -16.60 2.48
CA PRO A 14 38.91 -16.24 1.85
C PRO A 14 38.06 -15.23 2.64
N GLU A 15 38.34 -15.04 3.93
CA GLU A 15 37.68 -14.06 4.78
C GLU A 15 38.46 -12.74 4.88
N HIS A 16 39.70 -12.68 4.41
CA HIS A 16 40.53 -11.49 4.47
C HIS A 16 40.45 -10.76 3.14
N PHE A 17 40.12 -9.48 3.17
CA PHE A 17 39.89 -8.68 1.99
C PHE A 17 40.81 -7.48 1.95
N ARG A 18 41.47 -7.28 0.81
CA ARG A 18 42.15 -6.02 0.51
C ARG A 18 41.12 -4.94 0.28
N VAL A 19 41.26 -3.84 0.98
CA VAL A 19 40.37 -2.68 0.90
C VAL A 19 41.21 -1.46 0.59
N ARG A 20 40.76 -0.66 -0.38
CA ARG A 20 41.33 0.66 -0.62
C ARG A 20 40.43 1.72 -0.01
N HIS A 21 40.97 2.54 0.88
CA HIS A 21 40.21 3.54 1.60
C HIS A 21 39.88 4.77 0.76
N TRP A 22 38.81 5.45 1.15
CA TRP A 22 38.48 6.76 0.59
C TRP A 22 39.55 7.80 0.95
N SER A 23 39.93 8.62 -0.02
CA SER A 23 40.81 9.77 0.15
C SER A 23 39.98 11.06 0.17
N PRO A 24 39.79 11.73 1.33
CA PRO A 24 39.00 12.96 1.39
C PRO A 24 39.59 14.09 0.54
N SER A 25 40.91 14.15 0.36
CA SER A 25 41.57 15.18 -0.44
C SER A 25 41.39 15.00 -1.94
N GLN A 26 41.27 13.75 -2.40
CA GLN A 26 41.09 13.42 -3.83
C GLN A 26 39.63 13.17 -4.20
N GLY A 27 38.76 12.91 -3.22
CA GLY A 27 37.35 12.62 -3.45
C GLY A 27 37.11 11.28 -4.16
N ASP A 28 37.97 10.29 -3.95
CA ASP A 28 37.90 8.97 -4.57
C ASP A 28 38.50 7.85 -3.70
N PHE A 29 38.66 6.65 -4.27
CA PHE A 29 39.33 5.51 -3.62
C PHE A 29 40.81 5.42 -4.01
N SER A 30 41.57 6.51 -3.85
CA SER A 30 43.04 6.53 -3.98
C SER A 30 43.77 6.50 -2.63
N GLY A 31 43.04 6.28 -1.53
CA GLY A 31 43.61 6.24 -0.17
C GLY A 31 44.49 5.01 0.07
N PRO A 32 44.99 4.85 1.32
CA PRO A 32 45.81 3.69 1.68
C PRO A 32 45.05 2.38 1.47
N GLU A 33 45.80 1.33 1.17
CA GLU A 33 45.30 -0.04 1.20
C GLU A 33 45.48 -0.64 2.59
N ASP A 34 44.50 -1.43 3.00
CA ASP A 34 44.50 -2.18 4.24
C ASP A 34 43.88 -3.57 4.02
N VAL A 35 44.06 -4.46 4.99
CA VAL A 35 43.39 -5.76 5.03
C VAL A 35 42.35 -5.74 6.14
N VAL A 36 41.12 -6.12 5.80
CA VAL A 36 40.03 -6.30 6.78
C VAL A 36 39.51 -7.72 6.71
N ARG A 37 38.99 -8.23 7.82
CA ARG A 37 38.30 -9.52 7.84
C ARG A 37 36.80 -9.32 7.62
N VAL A 38 36.23 -9.95 6.60
CA VAL A 38 34.78 -10.10 6.40
C VAL A 38 34.40 -11.56 6.64
N PRO A 39 33.96 -11.91 7.86
CA PRO A 39 33.75 -13.30 8.24
C PRO A 39 32.58 -13.96 7.51
N GLN A 40 32.75 -15.22 7.13
CA GLN A 40 31.66 -16.09 6.72
C GLN A 40 30.81 -16.41 7.96
N GLN A 41 29.58 -15.94 7.94
CA GLN A 41 28.65 -16.19 9.04
C GLN A 41 28.21 -17.64 9.04
N PRO A 42 27.85 -18.21 10.20
CA PRO A 42 27.29 -19.55 10.27
C PRO A 42 25.97 -19.65 9.48
N ARG A 43 25.61 -20.88 9.10
CA ARG A 43 24.28 -21.15 8.54
C ARG A 43 23.20 -20.93 9.61
N ASP A 44 22.05 -20.42 9.20
CA ASP A 44 20.88 -20.30 10.06
C ASP A 44 20.25 -21.68 10.35
N ARG A 45 19.19 -21.71 11.17
CA ARG A 45 18.47 -22.94 11.52
C ARG A 45 17.85 -23.69 10.33
N TYR A 46 17.80 -23.07 9.16
CA TYR A 46 17.29 -23.63 7.92
C TYR A 46 18.41 -23.99 6.94
N GLY A 47 19.67 -23.90 7.38
CA GLY A 47 20.83 -24.21 6.56
C GLY A 47 21.24 -23.09 5.61
N ARG A 48 20.76 -21.86 5.74
CA ARG A 48 21.07 -20.76 4.79
C ARG A 48 22.13 -19.84 5.34
N TRP A 49 22.93 -19.24 4.48
CA TRP A 49 23.85 -18.18 4.91
C TRP A 49 23.06 -16.88 5.14
N ILE A 50 23.08 -16.36 6.37
CA ILE A 50 22.45 -15.05 6.66
C ILE A 50 23.16 -13.94 5.88
N SER A 51 24.49 -14.01 5.89
CA SER A 51 25.39 -13.22 5.06
C SER A 51 26.57 -14.07 4.65
N THR A 52 27.17 -13.76 3.50
CA THR A 52 28.40 -14.39 3.03
C THR A 52 29.29 -13.35 2.36
N PRO A 53 30.62 -13.43 2.53
CA PRO A 53 31.57 -12.54 1.85
C PRO A 53 31.81 -12.94 0.38
N ARG A 54 31.34 -14.12 -0.04
CA ARG A 54 31.53 -14.62 -1.41
C ARG A 54 30.97 -13.60 -2.43
N GLY A 55 31.65 -13.39 -3.54
CA GLY A 55 31.22 -12.44 -4.59
C GLY A 55 31.12 -10.96 -4.17
N LEU A 56 31.47 -10.59 -2.93
CA LEU A 56 31.35 -9.21 -2.42
C LEU A 56 32.25 -8.24 -3.19
N SER A 57 33.50 -8.64 -3.49
CA SER A 57 34.45 -7.84 -4.28
C SER A 57 34.02 -7.64 -5.74
N SER A 58 33.28 -8.60 -6.30
CA SER A 58 32.78 -8.55 -7.68
C SER A 58 31.41 -7.86 -7.81
N ASN A 59 30.75 -7.52 -6.69
CA ASN A 59 29.44 -6.89 -6.76
C ASN A 59 29.55 -5.46 -7.32
N PRO A 60 28.83 -5.11 -8.41
CA PRO A 60 28.92 -3.80 -9.05
C PRO A 60 28.50 -2.63 -8.14
N VAL A 61 27.62 -2.87 -7.15
CA VAL A 61 27.23 -1.86 -6.16
C VAL A 61 28.45 -1.39 -5.34
N GLY A 62 29.44 -2.26 -5.15
CA GLY A 62 30.68 -1.97 -4.45
C GLY A 62 31.63 -1.00 -5.17
N ALA A 63 31.37 -0.67 -6.44
CA ALA A 63 32.20 0.28 -7.19
C ALA A 63 32.24 1.68 -6.56
N GLN A 64 31.17 2.08 -5.86
CA GLN A 64 31.09 3.35 -5.12
C GLN A 64 31.49 3.21 -3.64
N GLY A 65 31.97 2.03 -3.26
CA GLY A 65 32.44 1.69 -1.91
C GLY A 65 31.37 1.17 -0.96
N TRP A 66 31.87 0.59 0.12
CA TRP A 66 31.12 0.08 1.25
C TRP A 66 31.54 0.84 2.50
N TYR A 67 30.57 1.24 3.31
CA TYR A 67 30.86 1.57 4.70
C TYR A 67 31.01 0.25 5.46
N LEU A 68 32.14 0.10 6.13
CA LEU A 68 32.53 -1.06 6.91
C LEU A 68 32.45 -0.69 8.40
N TYR A 69 31.60 -1.41 9.13
CA TYR A 69 31.41 -1.26 10.57
C TYR A 69 31.91 -2.53 11.24
N GLY A 70 32.63 -2.37 12.35
CA GLY A 70 33.35 -3.46 12.98
C GLY A 70 34.31 -2.95 14.03
N ALA A 71 35.12 -3.87 14.54
CA ALA A 71 36.14 -3.63 15.55
C ALA A 71 37.35 -4.54 15.30
N PRO A 72 38.54 -4.19 15.82
CA PRO A 72 39.68 -5.11 15.84
C PRO A 72 39.33 -6.41 16.58
N ASP A 73 39.79 -7.54 16.05
CA ASP A 73 39.77 -8.82 16.76
C ASP A 73 40.94 -8.94 17.77
N ALA A 74 41.13 -10.13 18.34
CA ALA A 74 42.15 -10.38 19.34
C ALA A 74 43.58 -10.18 18.79
N GLU A 75 43.75 -10.36 17.49
CA GLU A 75 45.00 -10.18 16.75
C GLU A 75 45.18 -8.74 16.25
N GLY A 76 44.21 -7.85 16.53
CA GLY A 76 44.22 -6.45 16.12
C GLY A 76 43.75 -6.20 14.69
N LEU A 77 43.28 -7.22 13.97
CA LEU A 77 42.77 -7.10 12.61
C LEU A 77 41.33 -6.59 12.63
N PHE A 78 41.03 -5.57 11.83
CA PHE A 78 39.67 -5.02 11.77
C PHE A 78 38.69 -6.06 11.19
N THR A 79 37.83 -6.60 12.06
CA THR A 79 36.80 -7.55 11.69
C THR A 79 35.47 -6.83 11.47
N VAL A 80 34.96 -6.93 10.25
CA VAL A 80 33.69 -6.36 9.81
C VAL A 80 32.53 -7.11 10.47
N GLN A 81 31.63 -6.35 11.09
CA GLN A 81 30.39 -6.82 11.72
C GLN A 81 29.16 -6.42 10.91
N ALA A 82 29.23 -5.31 10.17
CA ALA A 82 28.16 -4.86 9.30
C ALA A 82 28.67 -4.08 8.08
N ILE A 83 27.91 -4.14 6.99
CA ILE A 83 28.23 -3.44 5.74
C ILE A 83 27.05 -2.57 5.27
N LYS A 84 27.35 -1.42 4.68
CA LYS A 84 26.35 -0.52 4.09
C LYS A 84 26.80 -0.03 2.72
N PRO A 85 26.05 -0.29 1.64
CA PRO A 85 26.43 0.12 0.29
C PRO A 85 26.33 1.64 0.15
N ARG A 86 27.45 2.32 -0.12
CA ARG A 86 27.44 3.80 -0.21
C ARG A 86 26.46 4.29 -1.26
N ALA A 87 26.43 3.64 -2.43
CA ALA A 87 25.56 4.00 -3.53
C ALA A 87 24.07 4.08 -3.13
N LEU A 88 23.57 3.20 -2.27
CA LEU A 88 22.15 3.17 -1.90
C LEU A 88 21.69 4.44 -1.17
N HIS A 89 22.57 5.05 -0.38
CA HIS A 89 22.20 6.15 0.52
C HIS A 89 22.54 7.54 -0.01
N LEU A 90 23.26 7.65 -1.13
CA LEU A 90 23.53 8.94 -1.76
C LEU A 90 22.24 9.60 -2.26
N LEU A 91 22.17 10.93 -2.18
CA LEU A 91 21.09 11.74 -2.77
C LEU A 91 21.20 11.82 -4.31
N ARG A 92 21.31 10.67 -4.98
CA ARG A 92 21.40 10.55 -6.44
C ARG A 92 20.41 9.46 -6.90
N PRO A 93 19.25 9.84 -7.47
CA PRO A 93 18.29 8.85 -7.93
C PRO A 93 18.77 8.22 -9.25
N ASP A 94 18.45 6.94 -9.47
CA ASP A 94 18.67 6.27 -10.76
C ASP A 94 17.60 6.71 -11.78
N ALA A 95 16.42 7.07 -11.31
CA ALA A 95 15.35 7.64 -12.12
C ALA A 95 14.51 8.66 -11.34
N VAL A 96 14.07 9.70 -12.04
CA VAL A 96 13.07 10.66 -11.55
C VAL A 96 11.82 10.50 -12.40
N LEU A 97 10.72 10.04 -11.82
CA LEU A 97 9.48 9.79 -12.57
C LEU A 97 8.43 10.89 -12.27
N PRO A 98 7.62 11.30 -13.27
CA PRO A 98 6.54 12.24 -13.03
C PRO A 98 5.47 11.64 -12.11
N ALA A 99 5.35 12.17 -10.89
CA ALA A 99 4.43 11.69 -9.86
C ALA A 99 2.98 11.56 -10.36
N ALA A 100 2.48 12.57 -11.09
CA ALA A 100 1.09 12.63 -11.55
C ALA A 100 0.69 11.52 -12.53
N ARG A 101 1.62 10.97 -13.32
CA ARG A 101 1.33 9.95 -14.34
C ARG A 101 1.91 8.58 -14.00
N GLN A 102 3.11 8.56 -13.43
CA GLN A 102 3.87 7.33 -13.22
C GLN A 102 3.98 6.92 -11.75
N GLY A 103 3.55 7.76 -10.81
CA GLY A 103 3.71 7.49 -9.39
C GLY A 103 2.91 6.27 -8.92
N ILE A 104 1.61 6.22 -9.19
CA ILE A 104 0.77 5.07 -8.81
C ILE A 104 1.21 3.77 -9.51
N PRO A 105 1.42 3.75 -10.85
CA PRO A 105 1.97 2.56 -11.52
C PRO A 105 3.30 2.08 -10.93
N TYR A 106 4.19 3.01 -10.54
CA TYR A 106 5.45 2.66 -9.93
C TYR A 106 5.27 2.05 -8.54
N ILE A 107 4.46 2.66 -7.66
CA ILE A 107 4.17 2.13 -6.32
C ILE A 107 3.62 0.70 -6.40
N LEU A 108 2.59 0.50 -7.22
CA LEU A 108 1.85 -0.77 -7.27
C LEU A 108 2.59 -1.88 -8.01
N ARG A 109 3.41 -1.54 -9.01
CA ARG A 109 4.07 -2.53 -9.88
C ARG A 109 5.57 -2.30 -10.02
N GLY A 110 5.97 -1.08 -10.38
CA GLY A 110 7.36 -0.75 -10.73
C GLY A 110 8.38 -0.97 -9.60
N ASN A 111 7.98 -0.73 -8.35
CA ASN A 111 8.86 -0.86 -7.19
C ASN A 111 9.38 -2.28 -7.00
N TRP A 112 8.54 -3.30 -7.21
CA TRP A 112 8.89 -4.72 -7.04
C TRP A 112 8.96 -5.51 -8.36
N ALA A 113 9.00 -4.80 -9.49
CA ALA A 113 9.14 -5.43 -10.79
C ALA A 113 10.45 -6.24 -10.87
N ASP A 114 10.36 -7.40 -11.53
CA ASP A 114 11.47 -8.28 -11.89
C ASP A 114 12.41 -8.67 -10.74
N THR A 115 11.87 -8.82 -9.52
CA THR A 115 12.68 -8.98 -8.30
C THR A 115 13.79 -10.04 -8.39
N PRO A 116 13.53 -11.27 -8.87
CA PRO A 116 14.59 -12.27 -9.05
C PRO A 116 15.73 -11.82 -9.98
N ARG A 117 15.41 -11.12 -11.07
CA ARG A 117 16.40 -10.61 -12.05
C ARG A 117 17.20 -9.42 -11.52
N GLN A 118 16.78 -8.80 -10.42
CA GLN A 118 17.47 -7.68 -9.79
C GLN A 118 18.46 -8.11 -8.70
N ARG A 119 18.70 -9.42 -8.49
CA ARG A 119 19.66 -9.92 -7.49
C ARG A 119 21.02 -9.21 -7.59
N GLY A 120 21.59 -8.84 -6.45
CA GLY A 120 22.86 -8.13 -6.34
C GLY A 120 22.79 -6.65 -6.74
N ARG A 121 21.61 -6.10 -7.06
CA ARG A 121 21.44 -4.71 -7.52
C ARG A 121 20.63 -3.87 -6.55
N ILE A 122 20.87 -2.57 -6.63
CA ILE A 122 20.06 -1.53 -5.99
C ILE A 122 19.25 -0.75 -7.03
N LYS A 123 18.21 -0.07 -6.59
CA LYS A 123 17.45 0.88 -7.39
C LYS A 123 16.95 2.04 -6.53
N ARG A 124 17.14 3.26 -6.99
CA ARG A 124 16.75 4.51 -6.33
C ARG A 124 15.83 5.28 -7.25
N VAL A 125 14.57 5.48 -6.85
CA VAL A 125 13.59 6.20 -7.68
C VAL A 125 12.97 7.34 -6.91
N LEU A 126 13.00 8.52 -7.51
CA LEU A 126 12.36 9.73 -6.98
C LEU A 126 11.04 9.99 -7.71
N LEU A 127 9.97 10.16 -6.94
CA LEU A 127 8.68 10.68 -7.37
C LEU A 127 8.45 12.04 -6.69
N GLY A 128 8.76 13.13 -7.38
CA GLY A 128 8.53 14.48 -6.86
C GLY A 128 9.76 15.37 -6.91
N GLU A 129 9.89 16.24 -5.90
CA GLU A 129 10.90 17.30 -5.84
C GLU A 129 12.25 16.83 -5.28
N ARG A 130 13.26 17.70 -5.46
CA ARG A 130 14.62 17.50 -4.95
C ARG A 130 14.71 17.57 -3.43
N TRP A 131 15.67 16.84 -2.88
CA TRP A 131 15.97 16.74 -1.45
C TRP A 131 17.26 17.50 -1.13
N ARG A 132 17.37 18.02 0.09
CA ARG A 132 18.46 18.90 0.58
C ARG A 132 18.90 18.49 1.97
N LEU A 133 20.12 18.91 2.34
CA LEU A 133 20.65 18.71 3.69
C LEU A 133 19.67 19.22 4.75
N GLY A 134 19.43 18.43 5.79
CA GLY A 134 18.50 18.75 6.87
C GLY A 134 17.06 18.28 6.63
N ASP A 135 16.66 17.98 5.39
CA ASP A 135 15.32 17.47 5.08
C ASP A 135 15.02 16.22 5.92
N ARG A 136 13.79 16.15 6.45
CA ARG A 136 13.27 15.01 7.20
C ARG A 136 12.21 14.28 6.41
N ALA A 137 12.05 13.00 6.71
CA ALA A 137 11.03 12.17 6.10
C ALA A 137 10.52 11.09 7.03
N LEU A 138 9.23 10.77 6.87
CA LEU A 138 8.69 9.51 7.36
C LEU A 138 9.25 8.40 6.48
N LEU A 139 9.75 7.32 7.10
CA LEU A 139 10.17 6.13 6.39
C LEU A 139 9.08 5.06 6.48
N ILE A 140 8.81 4.39 5.36
CA ILE A 140 8.05 3.14 5.31
C ILE A 140 9.00 2.04 4.86
N HIS A 141 9.21 1.05 5.70
CA HIS A 141 10.02 -0.12 5.40
C HIS A 141 9.14 -1.27 4.92
N SER A 142 9.60 -2.00 3.89
CA SER A 142 9.10 -3.34 3.61
C SER A 142 10.19 -4.23 3.00
N PHE A 143 10.14 -5.53 3.31
CA PHE A 143 10.99 -6.53 2.66
C PHE A 143 10.16 -7.68 2.08
N GLY A 144 10.79 -8.44 1.20
CA GLY A 144 10.23 -9.64 0.57
C GLY A 144 10.77 -10.98 1.07
N GLY A 145 10.38 -12.05 0.39
CA GLY A 145 10.73 -13.42 0.75
C GLY A 145 12.12 -13.84 0.27
N ILE A 146 12.55 -15.00 0.77
CA ILE A 146 13.70 -15.75 0.27
C ILE A 146 13.15 -16.91 -0.55
N GLY A 147 13.43 -16.99 -1.84
CA GLY A 147 13.08 -18.10 -2.73
C GLY A 147 14.31 -18.94 -3.11
N GLY A 148 14.23 -19.64 -4.24
CA GLY A 148 15.28 -20.58 -4.68
C GLY A 148 15.21 -21.96 -3.99
N PRO A 149 16.10 -22.90 -4.37
CA PRO A 149 16.15 -24.25 -3.79
C PRO A 149 16.28 -24.30 -2.27
N GLU A 150 17.01 -23.36 -1.67
CA GLU A 150 17.14 -23.22 -0.21
C GLU A 150 16.22 -22.09 0.33
N GLY A 151 15.14 -21.77 -0.39
CA GLY A 151 14.19 -20.72 -0.05
C GLY A 151 13.26 -21.03 1.14
N GLU A 152 12.48 -20.04 1.52
CA GLU A 152 11.41 -20.18 2.51
C GLU A 152 10.20 -20.91 1.93
N ARG A 153 9.53 -21.69 2.77
CA ARG A 153 8.25 -22.27 2.40
C ARG A 153 7.22 -21.15 2.25
N ILE A 154 6.67 -21.04 1.05
CA ILE A 154 5.62 -20.07 0.73
C ILE A 154 4.27 -20.71 1.05
N SER A 155 3.53 -20.10 1.98
CA SER A 155 2.20 -20.57 2.37
C SER A 155 1.13 -19.84 1.58
N GLY A 156 0.11 -20.57 1.10
CA GLY A 156 -1.04 -19.99 0.39
C GLY A 156 -0.65 -19.09 -0.77
N PHE A 157 0.41 -19.43 -1.52
CA PHE A 157 0.88 -18.65 -2.67
C PHE A 157 1.18 -17.17 -2.34
N THR A 158 1.51 -16.86 -1.09
CA THR A 158 1.65 -15.49 -0.57
C THR A 158 3.00 -15.29 0.08
N VAL A 159 3.74 -14.28 -0.37
CA VAL A 159 4.96 -13.81 0.28
C VAL A 159 4.59 -12.66 1.20
N THR A 160 4.52 -12.91 2.50
CA THR A 160 3.98 -11.95 3.48
C THR A 160 4.82 -10.68 3.61
N GLY A 161 6.15 -10.84 3.71
CA GLY A 161 7.07 -9.73 3.96
C GLY A 161 6.94 -9.14 5.35
N HIS A 162 7.27 -7.86 5.50
CA HIS A 162 7.18 -7.09 6.75
C HIS A 162 6.92 -5.61 6.47
N PHE A 163 6.44 -4.91 7.49
CA PHE A 163 6.14 -3.49 7.45
C PHE A 163 6.58 -2.83 8.75
N ALA A 164 7.25 -1.68 8.65
CA ALA A 164 7.51 -0.81 9.79
C ALA A 164 7.53 0.65 9.33
N PHE A 165 7.17 1.55 10.25
CA PHE A 165 7.52 2.96 10.10
C PHE A 165 8.93 3.22 10.62
N GLY A 166 9.48 4.36 10.24
CA GLY A 166 10.74 4.86 10.72
C GLY A 166 10.88 6.34 10.40
N GLU A 167 12.09 6.84 10.54
CA GLU A 167 12.43 8.18 10.14
C GLU A 167 13.70 8.21 9.29
N ALA A 168 13.78 9.24 8.46
CA ALA A 168 14.93 9.51 7.63
C ALA A 168 15.32 10.98 7.72
N ARG A 169 16.62 11.25 7.66
CA ARG A 169 17.17 12.60 7.56
C ARG A 169 18.26 12.66 6.50
N VAL A 170 18.31 13.75 5.75
CA VAL A 170 19.46 14.05 4.91
C VAL A 170 20.56 14.65 5.77
N VAL A 171 21.69 13.96 5.89
CA VAL A 171 22.84 14.37 6.70
C VAL A 171 24.09 14.51 5.82
N SER A 172 25.07 15.26 6.32
CA SER A 172 26.40 15.28 5.71
C SER A 172 27.12 14.00 6.11
N ASP A 173 27.69 13.30 5.13
CA ASP A 173 28.50 12.12 5.39
C ASP A 173 29.80 12.51 6.09
N ALA A 174 30.10 11.89 7.24
CA ALA A 174 31.24 12.27 8.06
C ALA A 174 32.61 12.01 7.41
N ILE A 175 32.69 11.14 6.39
CA ILE A 175 33.95 10.77 5.72
C ILE A 175 34.13 11.57 4.42
N THR A 176 33.05 11.73 3.66
CA THR A 176 33.08 12.31 2.31
C THR A 176 32.56 13.75 2.24
N GLY A 177 31.83 14.21 3.25
CA GLY A 177 31.13 15.51 3.26
C GLY A 177 29.91 15.59 2.33
N GLU A 178 29.60 14.52 1.59
CA GLU A 178 28.48 14.49 0.66
C GLU A 178 27.14 14.26 1.38
N PRO A 179 26.02 14.80 0.86
CA PRO A 179 24.72 14.55 1.44
C PRO A 179 24.26 13.09 1.20
N ARG A 180 23.81 12.45 2.27
CA ARG A 180 23.26 11.09 2.26
C ARG A 180 22.03 10.94 3.14
N PHE A 181 21.28 9.87 2.93
CA PHE A 181 20.20 9.45 3.82
C PHE A 181 20.72 8.70 5.05
N ASP A 182 20.36 9.20 6.22
CA ASP A 182 20.41 8.50 7.50
C ASP A 182 19.02 7.94 7.80
N LEU A 183 18.92 6.63 8.10
CA LEU A 183 17.65 5.91 8.15
C LEU A 183 17.56 5.11 9.47
N HIS A 184 16.45 5.30 10.18
CA HIS A 184 16.16 4.62 11.44
C HIS A 184 14.79 3.95 11.35
N TYR A 185 14.72 2.67 11.70
CA TYR A 185 13.49 1.90 11.69
C TYR A 185 12.90 1.82 13.10
N HIS A 186 11.61 2.07 13.26
CA HIS A 186 10.89 1.78 14.50
C HIS A 186 10.28 0.38 14.41
N GLN A 187 11.08 -0.64 14.72
CA GLN A 187 10.70 -2.04 14.55
C GLN A 187 9.73 -2.49 15.65
N ILE A 188 8.43 -2.41 15.37
CA ILE A 188 7.38 -3.02 16.19
C ILE A 188 7.21 -4.47 15.72
N TYR A 189 8.05 -5.34 16.25
CA TYR A 189 8.26 -6.68 15.72
C TYR A 189 8.53 -7.69 16.85
N ALA A 190 7.83 -8.82 16.88
CA ALA A 190 8.17 -9.93 17.77
C ALA A 190 9.51 -10.53 17.35
N ASN A 191 10.41 -10.81 18.29
CA ASN A 191 11.80 -11.22 18.02
C ASN A 191 11.96 -12.10 16.77
N ASN A 192 12.78 -11.65 15.81
CA ASN A 192 12.97 -12.38 14.57
C ASN A 192 13.78 -13.68 14.81
N PRO A 193 13.74 -14.64 13.87
CA PRO A 193 14.49 -15.90 14.00
C PRO A 193 16.02 -15.74 14.15
N ASN A 194 16.56 -14.56 13.82
CA ASN A 194 17.99 -14.24 13.81
C ASN A 194 18.38 -13.26 14.94
N GLY A 195 17.51 -13.03 15.94
CA GLY A 195 17.80 -12.20 17.10
C GLY A 195 17.70 -10.68 16.90
N ILE A 196 16.94 -10.20 15.92
CA ILE A 196 16.47 -8.80 15.86
C ILE A 196 15.28 -8.66 16.81
N VAL A 197 15.37 -7.70 17.73
CA VAL A 197 14.34 -7.42 18.74
C VAL A 197 13.58 -6.13 18.41
N ALA A 198 12.41 -5.93 19.02
CA ALA A 198 11.66 -4.69 18.87
C ALA A 198 12.44 -3.48 19.40
N GLY A 199 12.48 -2.39 18.63
CA GLY A 199 13.22 -1.18 19.00
C GLY A 199 13.59 -0.32 17.80
N THR A 200 14.03 0.90 18.10
CA THR A 200 14.59 1.79 17.07
C THR A 200 15.96 1.28 16.66
N GLN A 201 16.16 1.04 15.36
CA GLN A 201 17.39 0.48 14.82
C GLN A 201 17.87 1.30 13.62
N ASP A 202 19.14 1.69 13.64
CA ASP A 202 19.80 2.21 12.44
C ASP A 202 19.79 1.17 11.32
N TRP A 203 19.78 1.64 10.08
CA TRP A 203 19.81 0.80 8.88
C TRP A 203 20.90 -0.27 8.92
N THR A 204 22.08 0.08 9.43
CA THR A 204 23.23 -0.82 9.51
C THR A 204 22.96 -1.99 10.45
N ALA A 205 22.32 -1.75 11.59
CA ALA A 205 22.01 -2.80 12.56
C ALA A 205 20.90 -3.74 12.06
N PHE A 206 19.87 -3.19 11.42
CA PHE A 206 18.72 -3.97 10.97
C PHE A 206 18.96 -4.68 9.63
N SER A 207 19.57 -3.99 8.67
CA SER A 207 19.77 -4.50 7.31
C SER A 207 21.19 -5.01 7.10
N GLY A 208 22.19 -4.20 7.47
CA GLY A 208 23.59 -4.39 7.08
C GLY A 208 24.42 -5.33 7.97
N ASP A 209 23.92 -5.68 9.15
CA ASP A 209 24.59 -6.57 10.10
C ASP A 209 24.80 -7.95 9.48
N LEU A 210 26.02 -8.48 9.58
CA LEU A 210 26.35 -9.74 8.93
C LEU A 210 25.65 -10.93 9.62
N GLN A 211 25.51 -10.90 10.95
CA GLN A 211 24.95 -11.99 11.74
C GLN A 211 23.43 -12.01 11.78
N ARG A 212 22.80 -10.84 11.79
CA ARG A 212 21.35 -10.71 12.04
C ARG A 212 20.61 -10.02 10.90
N GLY A 213 21.31 -9.18 10.15
CA GLY A 213 20.75 -8.35 9.10
C GLY A 213 20.30 -9.14 7.87
N TRP A 214 19.44 -8.51 7.07
CA TRP A 214 18.78 -9.16 5.93
C TRP A 214 19.25 -8.67 4.55
N LEU A 215 20.26 -7.81 4.48
CA LEU A 215 20.79 -7.29 3.21
C LEU A 215 21.24 -8.38 2.24
N GLY A 216 21.82 -9.46 2.77
CA GLY A 216 22.37 -10.58 2.01
C GLY A 216 21.36 -11.64 1.59
N SER A 217 20.15 -11.62 2.15
CA SER A 217 19.18 -12.72 2.00
C SER A 217 17.82 -12.28 1.46
N ARG A 218 17.40 -11.02 1.68
CA ARG A 218 16.08 -10.52 1.28
C ARG A 218 16.18 -9.29 0.39
N PRO A 219 15.16 -9.05 -0.46
CA PRO A 219 14.98 -7.74 -1.08
C PRO A 219 14.27 -6.79 -0.11
N ILE A 220 14.75 -5.56 -0.02
CA ILE A 220 14.24 -4.49 0.84
C ILE A 220 13.81 -3.32 -0.03
N SER A 221 12.70 -2.67 0.33
CA SER A 221 12.24 -1.40 -0.21
C SER A 221 11.92 -0.46 0.94
N ASP A 222 12.71 0.60 1.06
CA ASP A 222 12.42 1.72 1.97
C ASP A 222 11.85 2.89 1.15
N VAL A 223 10.70 3.43 1.57
CA VAL A 223 10.08 4.61 0.95
C VAL A 223 10.24 5.78 1.90
N LEU A 224 10.98 6.78 1.48
CA LEU A 224 11.17 8.02 2.22
C LEU A 224 10.13 9.02 1.73
N ILE A 225 9.31 9.52 2.66
CA ILE A 225 8.21 10.42 2.39
C ILE A 225 8.54 11.79 2.95
N LYS A 226 8.81 12.75 2.06
CA LYS A 226 8.97 14.15 2.41
C LYS A 226 7.65 14.89 2.24
N LEU A 227 7.23 15.55 3.31
CA LEU A 227 6.06 16.42 3.36
C LEU A 227 6.30 17.50 4.41
N LYS A 228 5.85 18.75 4.16
CA LYS A 228 6.02 19.88 5.11
C LYS A 228 5.66 19.58 6.57
N PRO A 229 4.59 18.82 6.89
CA PRO A 229 4.25 18.50 8.28
C PRO A 229 5.32 17.69 9.03
N PHE A 230 6.24 17.03 8.32
CA PHE A 230 7.32 16.24 8.93
C PHE A 230 8.57 17.06 9.29
N ASP A 231 8.59 18.34 8.94
CA ASP A 231 9.64 19.26 9.37
C ASP A 231 9.52 19.54 10.89
N ASP A 232 10.62 19.98 11.50
CA ASP A 232 10.59 20.49 12.86
C ASP A 232 10.01 21.90 12.84
N LEU A 233 8.79 22.03 13.36
CA LEU A 233 8.01 23.27 13.35
C LEU A 233 8.05 23.92 14.72
N THR A 234 7.85 25.23 14.74
CA THR A 234 7.67 26.00 15.98
C THR A 234 6.33 26.70 15.95
N VAL A 235 5.57 26.59 17.03
CA VAL A 235 4.32 27.31 17.22
C VAL A 235 4.38 28.04 18.54
N ASP A 236 4.29 29.37 18.51
CA ASP A 236 4.38 30.22 19.69
C ASP A 236 5.62 29.92 20.57
N GLY A 237 6.78 29.73 19.92
CA GLY A 237 8.04 29.38 20.59
C GLY A 237 8.14 27.92 21.06
N GLN A 238 7.08 27.11 20.93
CA GLN A 238 7.08 25.70 21.33
C GLN A 238 7.38 24.77 20.13
N PRO A 239 8.24 23.75 20.30
CA PRO A 239 8.52 22.79 19.24
C PRO A 239 7.31 21.88 18.97
N LEU A 240 7.07 21.61 17.69
CA LEU A 240 6.06 20.73 17.18
C LEU A 240 6.69 19.83 16.10
N SER A 241 6.77 18.53 16.36
CA SER A 241 7.40 17.58 15.44
C SER A 241 6.57 16.30 15.36
N LEU A 242 5.98 16.06 14.18
CA LEU A 242 5.18 14.86 13.91
C LEU A 242 6.00 13.59 14.06
N LEU A 243 7.21 13.59 13.50
CA LEU A 243 8.10 12.43 13.54
C LEU A 243 8.57 12.14 14.96
N ARG A 244 8.78 13.17 15.80
CA ARG A 244 9.11 12.96 17.21
C ARG A 244 7.96 12.33 17.99
N GLU A 245 6.74 12.81 17.78
CA GLU A 245 5.56 12.22 18.42
C GLU A 245 5.34 10.78 17.93
N LEU A 246 5.57 10.50 16.65
CA LEU A 246 5.56 9.13 16.12
C LEU A 246 6.61 8.23 16.77
N ALA A 247 7.84 8.71 16.93
CA ALA A 247 8.90 7.95 17.60
C ALA A 247 8.52 7.61 19.05
N ILE A 248 7.87 8.53 19.78
CA ILE A 248 7.36 8.28 21.12
C ILE A 248 6.28 7.20 21.11
N GLN A 249 5.28 7.29 20.22
CA GLN A 249 4.22 6.29 20.14
C GLN A 249 4.73 4.92 19.71
N ALA A 250 5.68 4.90 18.77
CA ALA A 250 6.31 3.67 18.35
C ALA A 250 7.12 3.06 19.49
N GLU A 251 7.85 3.85 20.30
CA GLU A 251 8.63 3.33 21.43
C GLU A 251 7.74 2.65 22.47
N VAL A 252 6.56 3.22 22.76
CA VAL A 252 5.57 2.57 23.65
C VAL A 252 5.19 1.19 23.11
N LEU A 253 4.85 1.08 21.83
CA LEU A 253 4.48 -0.20 21.21
C LEU A 253 5.67 -1.17 21.13
N MET A 254 6.87 -0.69 20.83
CA MET A 254 8.09 -1.51 20.79
C MET A 254 8.43 -2.07 22.17
N ALA A 255 8.30 -1.28 23.24
CA ALA A 255 8.52 -1.74 24.61
C ALA A 255 7.57 -2.88 24.99
N ARG A 256 6.30 -2.79 24.59
CA ARG A 256 5.30 -3.85 24.79
C ARG A 256 5.66 -5.15 24.07
N TYR A 257 6.17 -5.05 22.84
CA TYR A 257 6.67 -6.20 22.10
C TYR A 257 7.93 -6.82 22.70
N ARG A 258 8.80 -6.02 23.33
CA ARG A 258 9.96 -6.55 24.04
C ARG A 258 9.58 -7.30 25.31
N SER A 259 8.57 -6.82 26.05
CA SER A 259 8.18 -7.40 27.34
C SER A 259 7.02 -8.39 27.26
N GLY A 260 6.36 -8.53 26.11
CA GLY A 260 5.13 -9.30 25.99
C GLY A 260 4.01 -8.74 26.87
N ASP A 261 3.93 -7.42 27.04
CA ASP A 261 3.06 -6.78 28.04
C ASP A 261 3.30 -7.30 29.47
N GLY A 262 4.53 -7.69 29.80
CA GLY A 262 4.90 -8.29 31.09
C GLY A 262 4.70 -9.79 31.20
N SER A 263 4.06 -10.43 30.20
CA SER A 263 3.93 -11.90 30.15
C SER A 263 5.18 -12.61 29.63
N GLY A 264 6.15 -11.86 29.09
CA GLY A 264 7.34 -12.41 28.43
C GLY A 264 7.08 -12.99 27.03
N VAL A 265 5.84 -12.97 26.54
CA VAL A 265 5.45 -13.52 25.24
C VAL A 265 4.73 -12.48 24.37
N SER A 266 5.22 -12.31 23.14
CA SER A 266 4.55 -11.54 22.08
C SER A 266 4.22 -12.45 20.92
N THR A 267 2.94 -12.78 20.76
CA THR A 267 2.42 -13.56 19.63
C THR A 267 1.87 -12.64 18.54
N VAL A 268 2.16 -13.00 17.29
CA VAL A 268 1.56 -12.34 16.11
C VAL A 268 0.25 -13.05 15.78
N THR A 269 -0.82 -12.28 15.63
CA THR A 269 -2.15 -12.76 15.24
C THR A 269 -2.65 -11.94 14.05
N PRO A 270 -3.75 -12.35 13.38
CA PRO A 270 -4.42 -11.51 12.38
C PRO A 270 -4.81 -10.11 12.88
N SER A 271 -5.00 -9.92 14.18
CA SER A 271 -5.38 -8.64 14.82
C SER A 271 -4.24 -7.96 15.59
N THR A 272 -3.06 -8.58 15.68
CA THR A 272 -1.82 -8.11 16.30
C THR A 272 -0.65 -8.40 15.36
N SER A 273 -0.28 -7.43 14.54
CA SER A 273 0.75 -7.57 13.50
C SER A 273 1.57 -6.30 13.35
N CYS A 274 2.79 -6.45 12.82
CA CYS A 274 3.70 -5.33 12.54
C CYS A 274 3.05 -4.17 11.78
N VAL A 275 2.17 -4.48 10.82
CA VAL A 275 1.44 -3.49 10.04
C VAL A 275 0.41 -2.75 10.90
N GLN A 276 -0.39 -3.49 11.68
CA GLN A 276 -1.45 -2.91 12.50
C GLN A 276 -0.88 -2.05 13.62
N ASP A 277 0.15 -2.52 14.32
CA ASP A 277 0.72 -1.76 15.44
C ASP A 277 1.52 -0.56 14.94
N SER A 278 2.26 -0.68 13.83
CA SER A 278 2.87 0.49 13.18
C SER A 278 1.80 1.50 12.74
N SER A 279 0.69 1.03 12.17
CA SER A 279 -0.43 1.89 11.78
C SER A 279 -1.12 2.54 12.98
N GLN A 280 -1.26 1.82 14.09
CA GLN A 280 -1.80 2.34 15.34
C GLN A 280 -0.91 3.45 15.89
N ALA A 281 0.42 3.29 15.86
CA ALA A 281 1.37 4.33 16.28
C ALA A 281 1.10 5.64 15.52
N LEU A 282 1.03 5.56 14.19
CA LEU A 282 0.75 6.71 13.33
C LEU A 282 -0.64 7.32 13.60
N TYR A 283 -1.65 6.49 13.77
CA TYR A 283 -3.00 6.95 14.11
C TYR A 283 -3.02 7.75 15.43
N ILE A 284 -2.41 7.20 16.50
CA ILE A 284 -2.34 7.86 17.82
C ILE A 284 -1.59 9.19 17.71
N THR A 285 -0.47 9.23 16.98
CA THR A 285 0.29 10.46 16.72
C THR A 285 -0.58 11.55 16.11
N ILE A 286 -1.33 11.20 15.06
CA ILE A 286 -2.19 12.15 14.35
C ILE A 286 -3.35 12.61 15.25
N ASP A 287 -4.00 11.68 15.98
CA ASP A 287 -5.11 12.00 16.87
C ASP A 287 -4.68 12.93 18.01
N ARG A 288 -3.55 12.66 18.66
CA ARG A 288 -2.99 13.51 19.74
C ARG A 288 -2.73 14.93 19.27
N LEU A 289 -2.18 15.10 18.08
CA LEU A 289 -1.89 16.42 17.54
C LEU A 289 -3.17 17.17 17.15
N ARG A 290 -4.18 16.47 16.64
CA ARG A 290 -5.51 17.05 16.39
C ARG A 290 -6.18 17.51 17.68
N ARG A 291 -6.17 16.68 18.72
CA ARG A 291 -6.72 17.03 20.05
C ARG A 291 -5.97 18.20 20.66
N ARG A 292 -4.63 18.20 20.64
CA ARG A 292 -3.82 19.34 21.11
C ARG A 292 -4.23 20.64 20.42
N ALA A 293 -4.43 20.63 19.09
CA ALA A 293 -4.89 21.81 18.36
C ALA A 293 -6.33 22.24 18.67
N ALA A 294 -7.20 21.30 19.09
CA ALA A 294 -8.59 21.59 19.46
C ALA A 294 -8.73 22.10 20.90
N ASP A 295 -7.98 21.48 21.81
CA ASP A 295 -8.10 21.62 23.26
C ASP A 295 -7.25 22.77 23.81
N ASP A 296 -6.15 23.14 23.15
CA ASP A 296 -5.33 24.30 23.50
C ASP A 296 -5.88 25.57 22.82
N PRO A 297 -6.55 26.48 23.58
CA PRO A 297 -7.12 27.69 23.01
C PRO A 297 -6.05 28.67 22.51
N GLY A 298 -4.85 28.63 23.08
CA GLY A 298 -3.71 29.44 22.68
C GLY A 298 -3.21 29.04 21.31
N LEU A 299 -2.92 27.74 21.13
CA LEU A 299 -2.55 27.15 19.84
C LEU A 299 -3.60 27.42 18.77
N ARG A 300 -4.89 27.23 19.09
CA ARG A 300 -5.99 27.48 18.16
C ARG A 300 -6.07 28.95 17.74
N ARG A 301 -5.91 29.90 18.67
CA ARG A 301 -5.85 31.34 18.35
C ARG A 301 -4.65 31.67 17.49
N TRP A 302 -3.48 31.13 17.82
CA TRP A 302 -2.25 31.37 17.08
C TRP A 302 -2.35 30.88 15.63
N LEU A 303 -2.83 29.64 15.40
CA LEU A 303 -3.00 29.07 14.06
C LEU A 303 -3.99 29.87 13.20
N LYS A 304 -5.03 30.44 13.83
CA LYS A 304 -6.01 31.30 13.15
C LYS A 304 -5.43 32.68 12.82
N ALA A 305 -4.65 33.26 13.73
CA ALA A 305 -4.02 34.57 13.55
C ALA A 305 -2.87 34.56 12.54
N HIS A 306 -2.19 33.42 12.39
CA HIS A 306 -1.00 33.27 11.54
C HIS A 306 -1.22 32.27 10.39
N PRO A 307 -2.19 32.49 9.48
CA PRO A 307 -2.56 31.48 8.49
C PRO A 307 -1.46 31.20 7.47
N GLN A 308 -0.53 32.13 7.23
CA GLN A 308 0.54 31.99 6.24
C GLN A 308 1.82 31.37 6.80
N GLU A 309 1.96 31.28 8.13
CA GLU A 309 3.11 30.62 8.76
C GLU A 309 3.24 29.15 8.35
N ASN A 310 4.48 28.68 8.26
CA ASN A 310 4.77 27.30 7.82
C ASN A 310 4.05 26.27 8.70
N ALA A 311 4.02 26.48 10.01
CA ALA A 311 3.34 25.59 10.95
C ALA A 311 1.81 25.53 10.71
N SER A 312 1.17 26.67 10.41
CA SER A 312 -0.25 26.73 10.09
C SER A 312 -0.57 26.03 8.77
N GLN A 313 0.28 26.18 7.75
CA GLN A 313 0.14 25.45 6.49
C GLN A 313 0.31 23.94 6.69
N ALA A 314 1.30 23.53 7.47
CA ALA A 314 1.56 22.14 7.82
C ALA A 314 0.37 21.51 8.56
N PHE A 315 -0.23 22.19 9.54
CA PHE A 315 -1.44 21.71 10.21
C PHE A 315 -2.62 21.52 9.25
N ARG A 316 -2.85 22.47 8.33
CA ARG A 316 -3.92 22.33 7.32
C ARG A 316 -3.65 21.17 6.34
N GLN A 317 -2.39 20.90 6.03
CA GLN A 317 -2.03 19.75 5.21
C GLN A 317 -2.20 18.44 5.99
N LEU A 318 -1.79 18.40 7.25
CA LEU A 318 -1.98 17.24 8.14
C LEU A 318 -3.47 16.91 8.33
N ALA A 319 -4.34 17.90 8.51
CA ALA A 319 -5.78 17.68 8.66
C ALA A 319 -6.42 17.08 7.39
N ARG A 320 -5.94 17.47 6.20
CA ARG A 320 -6.38 16.87 4.93
C ARG A 320 -5.86 15.44 4.78
N LEU A 321 -4.60 15.22 5.10
CA LEU A 321 -3.96 13.91 5.08
C LEU A 321 -4.64 12.94 6.07
N SER A 322 -4.94 13.41 7.29
CA SER A 322 -5.53 12.59 8.35
C SER A 322 -6.86 12.00 7.92
N SER A 323 -7.72 12.77 7.25
CA SER A 323 -9.00 12.22 6.76
C SER A 323 -8.82 11.06 5.77
N SER A 324 -7.78 11.09 4.94
CA SER A 324 -7.47 10.00 4.01
C SER A 324 -6.79 8.81 4.70
N LEU A 325 -5.94 9.08 5.69
CA LEU A 325 -5.33 8.04 6.53
C LEU A 325 -6.37 7.35 7.41
N ASP A 326 -7.32 8.09 8.00
CA ASP A 326 -8.43 7.55 8.79
C ASP A 326 -9.24 6.55 7.93
N GLN A 327 -9.55 6.89 6.67
CA GLN A 327 -10.23 5.97 5.74
C GLN A 327 -9.43 4.71 5.40
N LEU A 328 -8.09 4.82 5.38
CA LEU A 328 -7.20 3.69 5.10
C LEU A 328 -7.04 2.78 6.33
N LEU A 329 -6.85 3.39 7.50
CA LEU A 329 -6.54 2.74 8.76
C LEU A 329 -7.78 2.21 9.49
N THR A 330 -8.95 2.80 9.22
CA THR A 330 -10.24 2.44 9.81
C THR A 330 -11.26 2.19 8.69
N PRO A 331 -11.14 1.06 7.96
CA PRO A 331 -12.16 0.72 6.97
C PRO A 331 -13.53 0.68 7.67
N PHE A 332 -14.56 1.19 6.99
CA PHE A 332 -15.91 1.46 7.53
C PHE A 332 -16.05 2.67 8.46
N GLY A 333 -15.02 3.51 8.61
CA GLY A 333 -15.10 4.74 9.43
C GLY A 333 -15.27 4.49 10.93
N THR A 334 -15.11 3.23 11.36
CA THR A 334 -15.14 2.84 12.76
C THR A 334 -13.71 2.56 13.19
N VAL A 335 -13.14 3.47 14.00
CA VAL A 335 -11.85 3.22 14.65
C VAL A 335 -12.04 2.06 15.60
N ARG A 336 -11.12 1.08 15.56
CA ARG A 336 -11.19 -0.06 16.48
C ARG A 336 -11.29 0.45 17.93
N PRO A 337 -12.17 -0.12 18.77
CA PRO A 337 -12.36 0.33 20.14
C PRO A 337 -11.07 0.31 20.95
N ASP A 338 -10.22 -0.69 20.73
CA ASP A 338 -8.92 -0.79 21.37
C ASP A 338 -8.01 0.38 20.96
N TRP A 339 -7.92 0.75 19.69
CA TRP A 339 -7.12 1.90 19.24
C TRP A 339 -7.59 3.23 19.85
N ARG A 340 -8.91 3.42 19.98
CA ARG A 340 -9.48 4.61 20.65
C ARG A 340 -9.13 4.64 22.14
N HIS A 341 -9.31 3.52 22.84
CA HIS A 341 -8.95 3.37 24.25
C HIS A 341 -7.46 3.69 24.45
N ASN A 342 -6.64 3.04 23.66
CA ASN A 342 -5.18 3.16 23.64
C ASN A 342 -4.67 4.58 23.32
N ALA A 343 -5.41 5.34 22.51
CA ALA A 343 -5.13 6.76 22.27
C ALA A 343 -5.46 7.65 23.49
N ALA A 344 -6.42 7.24 24.32
CA ALA A 344 -6.87 7.93 25.53
C ALA A 344 -6.06 7.55 26.78
N VAL A 345 -5.38 6.41 26.78
CA VAL A 345 -4.51 5.96 27.89
C VAL A 345 -3.39 6.97 28.14
N VAL A 346 -3.40 7.54 29.34
CA VAL A 346 -2.29 8.32 29.94
C VAL A 346 -1.38 7.33 30.68
N ALA A 347 -0.08 7.64 30.78
CA ALA A 347 0.91 6.76 31.40
C ALA A 347 0.43 6.20 32.76
N GLY A 348 0.21 4.88 32.84
CA GLY A 348 -0.24 4.17 34.04
C GLY A 348 -1.48 3.28 33.87
N GLU A 349 -2.28 3.45 32.81
CA GLU A 349 -3.46 2.61 32.54
C GLU A 349 -3.18 1.45 31.57
N ALA A 350 -3.94 0.36 31.69
CA ALA A 350 -3.78 -0.84 30.87
C ALA A 350 -4.29 -0.64 29.43
N PHE A 351 -3.44 -0.96 28.46
CA PHE A 351 -3.78 -1.01 27.04
C PHE A 351 -4.65 -2.25 26.75
N VAL A 352 -5.66 -2.12 25.89
CA VAL A 352 -6.58 -3.22 25.53
C VAL A 352 -6.21 -3.77 24.16
N ARG A 353 -6.37 -5.08 23.94
CA ARG A 353 -6.18 -5.77 22.64
C ARG A 353 -7.54 -6.23 22.09
N GLY A 354 -7.78 -5.99 20.80
CA GLY A 354 -8.91 -6.62 20.08
C GLY A 354 -8.57 -8.05 19.64
N GLU A 355 -9.30 -9.03 20.16
CA GLU A 355 -9.10 -10.47 19.87
C GLU A 355 -10.21 -11.09 19.01
N THR A 356 -11.14 -10.28 18.45
CA THR A 356 -12.32 -10.82 17.76
C THR A 356 -12.11 -10.96 16.25
N GLY A 357 -12.84 -11.89 15.61
CA GLY A 357 -12.88 -12.00 14.14
C GLY A 357 -13.45 -10.75 13.45
N LEU A 358 -14.25 -9.95 14.16
CA LEU A 358 -14.73 -8.64 13.72
C LEU A 358 -13.55 -7.65 13.57
N ASP A 359 -12.61 -7.65 14.51
CA ASP A 359 -11.42 -6.77 14.47
C ASP A 359 -10.49 -7.10 13.28
N ALA A 360 -10.41 -8.38 12.89
CA ALA A 360 -9.68 -8.82 11.69
C ALA A 360 -10.36 -8.32 10.40
N LEU A 361 -11.70 -8.38 10.31
CA LEU A 361 -12.46 -7.83 9.17
C LEU A 361 -12.35 -6.30 9.12
N LEU A 362 -12.35 -5.61 10.27
CA LEU A 362 -12.18 -4.16 10.40
C LEU A 362 -10.74 -3.69 10.13
N SER A 363 -9.76 -4.58 9.91
CA SER A 363 -8.36 -4.20 9.66
C SER A 363 -7.74 -4.90 8.45
N TRP A 364 -8.55 -5.57 7.63
CA TRP A 364 -8.07 -6.37 6.51
C TRP A 364 -7.18 -5.60 5.51
N ARG A 365 -7.41 -4.29 5.32
CA ARG A 365 -6.59 -3.42 4.45
C ARG A 365 -5.17 -3.22 4.99
N SER A 366 -4.96 -3.36 6.28
CA SER A 366 -3.69 -3.25 6.99
C SER A 366 -3.16 -4.59 7.51
N MET A 367 -3.62 -5.73 6.97
CA MET A 367 -3.10 -7.05 7.39
C MET A 367 -1.87 -7.50 6.58
N LEU A 368 -1.75 -7.09 5.32
CA LEU A 368 -0.65 -7.52 4.45
C LEU A 368 0.39 -6.41 4.29
N PRO A 369 1.67 -6.66 4.63
CA PRO A 369 2.74 -5.67 4.48
C PRO A 369 2.82 -5.03 3.10
N ARG A 370 2.75 -5.83 2.03
CA ARG A 370 2.75 -5.34 0.64
C ARG A 370 1.66 -4.31 0.41
N ARG A 371 0.46 -4.59 0.92
CA ARG A 371 -0.73 -3.74 0.73
C ARG A 371 -0.58 -2.43 1.48
N ALA A 372 -0.22 -2.49 2.76
CA ALA A 372 -0.07 -1.31 3.60
C ALA A 372 1.05 -0.40 3.09
N HIS A 373 2.19 -0.96 2.69
CA HIS A 373 3.27 -0.22 2.05
C HIS A 373 2.78 0.60 0.85
N ASP A 374 2.03 -0.04 -0.05
CA ASP A 374 1.57 0.59 -1.29
C ASP A 374 0.45 1.60 -1.07
N ASP A 375 -0.56 1.25 -0.29
CA ASP A 375 -1.70 2.13 -0.04
C ASP A 375 -1.26 3.38 0.75
N MET A 376 -0.36 3.22 1.72
CA MET A 376 0.20 4.34 2.48
C MET A 376 1.03 5.26 1.57
N ALA A 377 1.97 4.72 0.79
CA ALA A 377 2.75 5.49 -0.17
C ALA A 377 1.86 6.24 -1.19
N ARG A 378 0.80 5.58 -1.67
CA ARG A 378 -0.19 6.20 -2.56
C ARG A 378 -0.90 7.37 -1.88
N VAL A 379 -1.41 7.19 -0.66
CA VAL A 379 -2.10 8.27 0.07
C VAL A 379 -1.17 9.47 0.23
N PHE A 380 0.07 9.26 0.65
CA PHE A 380 1.05 10.34 0.76
C PHE A 380 1.32 11.05 -0.57
N LEU A 381 1.50 10.29 -1.66
CA LEU A 381 1.69 10.88 -3.00
C LEU A 381 0.49 11.75 -3.43
N GLN A 382 -0.74 11.29 -3.16
CA GLN A 382 -1.98 12.01 -3.46
C GLN A 382 -2.11 13.32 -2.67
N HIS A 383 -1.46 13.41 -1.50
CA HIS A 383 -1.37 14.62 -0.68
C HIS A 383 -0.14 15.48 -0.98
N GLY A 384 0.51 15.24 -2.12
CA GLY A 384 1.61 16.06 -2.65
C GLY A 384 2.98 15.74 -2.04
N ALA A 385 3.15 14.57 -1.42
CA ALA A 385 4.45 14.15 -0.91
C ALA A 385 5.45 13.91 -2.03
N SER A 386 6.73 14.20 -1.75
CA SER A 386 7.86 13.69 -2.54
C SER A 386 8.28 12.34 -1.97
N LEU A 387 8.33 11.31 -2.82
CA LEU A 387 8.67 9.94 -2.42
C LEU A 387 10.01 9.52 -2.99
N TRP A 388 10.89 8.99 -2.16
CA TRP A 388 12.15 8.39 -2.58
C TRP A 388 12.18 6.91 -2.23
N PHE A 389 12.25 6.06 -3.24
CA PHE A 389 12.33 4.61 -3.08
C PHE A 389 13.79 4.20 -3.06
N LEU A 390 14.20 3.48 -2.01
CA LEU A 390 15.51 2.86 -1.86
C LEU A 390 15.32 1.35 -1.84
N ARG A 391 15.67 0.69 -2.95
CA ARG A 391 15.52 -0.74 -3.10
C ARG A 391 16.87 -1.43 -3.15
N SER A 392 17.01 -2.51 -2.40
CA SER A 392 18.11 -3.47 -2.50
C SER A 392 17.55 -4.87 -2.74
N ASN A 393 18.27 -5.71 -3.48
CA ASN A 393 17.85 -7.09 -3.75
C ASN A 393 19.02 -8.03 -3.49
N GLN A 394 19.15 -8.51 -2.25
CA GLN A 394 20.14 -9.54 -1.90
C GLN A 394 21.56 -9.16 -2.34
N LEU A 395 22.18 -8.16 -1.69
CA LEU A 395 23.43 -7.54 -2.16
C LEU A 395 24.70 -8.30 -1.79
N ALA A 396 24.73 -9.01 -0.68
CA ALA A 396 25.94 -9.70 -0.23
C ALA A 396 26.04 -11.14 -0.75
N GLY A 397 27.25 -11.67 -0.88
CA GLY A 397 27.49 -13.11 -0.79
C GLY A 397 27.40 -13.96 -2.06
N GLY A 398 26.75 -13.47 -3.11
CA GLY A 398 26.62 -14.25 -4.35
C GLY A 398 26.00 -15.64 -4.13
N ASP A 399 25.27 -15.85 -3.04
CA ASP A 399 24.64 -17.14 -2.77
C ASP A 399 23.58 -17.41 -3.85
N THR A 400 23.81 -18.47 -4.62
CA THR A 400 22.99 -18.80 -5.78
C THR A 400 21.85 -19.74 -5.43
N THR A 401 21.87 -20.35 -4.24
CA THR A 401 20.83 -21.29 -3.76
C THR A 401 19.56 -20.57 -3.30
N ILE A 402 19.63 -19.25 -3.08
CA ILE A 402 18.50 -18.42 -2.69
C ILE A 402 18.22 -17.33 -3.73
N GLU A 403 16.97 -16.88 -3.85
CA GLU A 403 16.58 -15.79 -4.73
C GLU A 403 15.71 -14.74 -4.03
N PRO A 404 15.81 -13.45 -4.42
CA PRO A 404 14.95 -12.44 -3.84
C PRO A 404 13.52 -12.56 -4.40
N LEU A 405 12.54 -12.67 -3.51
CA LEU A 405 11.12 -12.67 -3.87
C LEU A 405 10.45 -11.37 -3.41
N ALA A 406 9.62 -10.76 -4.26
CA ALA A 406 8.82 -9.61 -3.85
C ALA A 406 7.80 -10.01 -2.77
N PRO A 407 7.50 -9.14 -1.78
CA PRO A 407 6.31 -9.31 -0.96
C PRO A 407 5.07 -9.17 -1.84
N THR A 408 4.05 -9.96 -1.55
CA THR A 408 2.85 -10.04 -2.39
C THR A 408 1.58 -9.75 -1.61
N LEU A 409 0.50 -9.50 -2.35
CA LEU A 409 -0.85 -9.58 -1.80
C LEU A 409 -1.24 -11.06 -1.61
N LEU A 410 -2.45 -11.30 -1.10
CA LEU A 410 -3.00 -12.64 -0.94
C LEU A 410 -3.05 -13.36 -2.31
N LEU A 411 -2.65 -14.63 -2.33
CA LEU A 411 -2.48 -15.46 -3.53
C LEU A 411 -1.58 -14.82 -4.60
N GLY A 412 -0.63 -13.99 -4.20
CA GLY A 412 0.15 -13.14 -5.11
C GLY A 412 1.05 -13.87 -6.11
N GLN A 413 1.39 -15.13 -5.87
CA GLN A 413 2.06 -15.96 -6.89
C GLN A 413 1.13 -16.42 -8.01
N ILE A 414 -0.18 -16.16 -7.89
CA ILE A 414 -1.18 -16.35 -8.94
C ILE A 414 -1.77 -14.96 -9.29
N PRO A 415 -1.11 -14.20 -10.18
CA PRO A 415 -1.39 -12.77 -10.36
C PRO A 415 -2.85 -12.43 -10.68
N ILE A 416 -3.52 -13.27 -11.48
CA ILE A 416 -4.92 -13.09 -11.86
C ILE A 416 -5.82 -13.18 -10.62
N LEU A 417 -5.69 -14.23 -9.82
CA LEU A 417 -6.49 -14.41 -8.61
C LEU A 417 -6.20 -13.31 -7.59
N SER A 418 -4.93 -12.95 -7.41
CA SER A 418 -4.54 -11.86 -6.50
C SER A 418 -5.16 -10.51 -6.90
N THR A 419 -5.16 -10.21 -8.21
CA THR A 419 -5.79 -9.00 -8.74
C THR A 419 -7.31 -9.01 -8.53
N LEU A 420 -7.98 -10.13 -8.84
CA LEU A 420 -9.42 -10.27 -8.65
C LEU A 420 -9.81 -10.16 -7.17
N LEU A 421 -9.09 -10.81 -6.26
CA LEU A 421 -9.32 -10.70 -4.82
C LEU A 421 -9.11 -9.27 -4.33
N ARG A 422 -8.07 -8.58 -4.81
CA ARG A 422 -7.83 -7.18 -4.48
C ARG A 422 -9.01 -6.31 -4.93
N ARG A 423 -9.41 -6.40 -6.21
CA ARG A 423 -10.52 -5.63 -6.78
C ARG A 423 -11.83 -5.89 -6.06
N LEU A 424 -12.15 -7.16 -5.81
CA LEU A 424 -13.33 -7.57 -5.07
C LEU A 424 -13.37 -6.92 -3.70
N SER A 425 -12.30 -7.09 -2.94
CA SER A 425 -12.25 -6.61 -1.58
C SER A 425 -12.19 -5.08 -1.52
N ASP A 426 -11.55 -4.42 -2.49
CA ASP A 426 -11.59 -2.96 -2.61
C ASP A 426 -12.98 -2.41 -2.94
N ALA A 427 -13.69 -3.07 -3.86
CA ALA A 427 -15.04 -2.70 -4.27
C ALA A 427 -16.09 -2.95 -3.18
N LEU A 428 -15.99 -4.09 -2.50
CA LEU A 428 -16.94 -4.51 -1.47
C LEU A 428 -16.90 -3.59 -0.24
N PHE A 429 -15.70 -3.16 0.13
CA PHE A 429 -15.44 -2.41 1.36
C PHE A 429 -15.08 -0.94 1.12
N ALA A 430 -15.40 -0.41 -0.06
CA ALA A 430 -15.22 1.01 -0.35
C ALA A 430 -16.20 1.84 0.51
N PRO A 431 -15.72 2.82 1.30
CA PRO A 431 -16.60 3.63 2.14
C PRO A 431 -17.49 4.54 1.29
N LEU A 432 -18.80 4.50 1.54
CA LEU A 432 -19.78 5.37 0.88
C LEU A 432 -20.05 6.62 1.71
N GLY A 433 -19.15 7.59 1.62
CA GLY A 433 -19.38 8.91 2.23
C GLY A 433 -20.47 9.72 1.51
N PRO A 434 -20.96 10.83 2.11
CA PRO A 434 -22.02 11.66 1.55
C PRO A 434 -21.73 12.15 0.12
N ALA A 435 -20.48 12.50 -0.19
CA ALA A 435 -20.10 12.93 -1.53
C ALA A 435 -20.18 11.78 -2.57
N ALA A 436 -19.85 10.54 -2.17
CA ALA A 436 -19.95 9.38 -3.05
C ALA A 436 -21.42 9.03 -3.33
N LEU A 437 -22.26 9.09 -2.29
CA LEU A 437 -23.71 8.94 -2.40
C LEU A 437 -24.32 10.03 -3.29
N GLY A 438 -23.94 11.29 -3.12
CA GLY A 438 -24.39 12.39 -3.96
C GLY A 438 -24.07 12.18 -5.45
N ARG A 439 -22.85 11.70 -5.77
CA ARG A 439 -22.48 11.34 -7.15
C ARG A 439 -23.31 10.17 -7.68
N ALA A 440 -23.50 9.12 -6.88
CA ALA A 440 -24.32 7.97 -7.28
C ALA A 440 -25.78 8.37 -7.58
N LEU A 441 -26.37 9.23 -6.74
CA LEU A 441 -27.73 9.76 -6.95
C LEU A 441 -27.82 10.64 -8.20
N ALA A 442 -26.82 11.49 -8.46
CA ALA A 442 -26.76 12.30 -9.67
C ALA A 442 -26.69 11.41 -10.93
N ILE A 443 -25.88 10.35 -10.90
CA ILE A 443 -25.79 9.37 -12.00
C ILE A 443 -27.13 8.66 -12.21
N LEU A 444 -27.80 8.24 -11.14
CA LEU A 444 -29.13 7.63 -11.21
C LEU A 444 -30.15 8.59 -11.84
N ALA A 445 -30.14 9.87 -11.46
CA ALA A 445 -31.05 10.88 -12.00
C ALA A 445 -30.80 11.11 -13.51
N VAL A 446 -29.54 11.25 -13.92
CA VAL A 446 -29.17 11.39 -15.34
C VAL A 446 -29.55 10.13 -16.12
N TYR A 447 -29.29 8.94 -15.58
CA TYR A 447 -29.73 7.68 -16.17
C TYR A 447 -31.24 7.66 -16.39
N ALA A 448 -32.04 7.97 -15.37
CA ALA A 448 -33.50 7.99 -15.47
C ALA A 448 -34.00 9.00 -16.51
N ALA A 449 -33.41 10.20 -16.54
CA ALA A 449 -33.74 11.25 -17.50
C ALA A 449 -33.46 10.86 -18.96
N LEU A 450 -32.54 9.93 -19.20
CA LEU A 450 -32.24 9.41 -20.54
C LEU A 450 -33.04 8.13 -20.86
N ALA A 451 -33.08 7.19 -19.93
CA ALA A 451 -33.67 5.87 -20.09
C ALA A 451 -35.19 5.93 -20.27
N LEU A 452 -35.91 6.73 -19.44
CA LEU A 452 -37.37 6.81 -19.48
C LEU A 452 -37.88 7.40 -20.81
N PRO A 453 -37.41 8.58 -21.28
CA PRO A 453 -37.89 9.13 -22.54
C PRO A 453 -37.54 8.26 -23.74
N LEU A 454 -36.33 7.69 -23.78
CA LEU A 454 -35.93 6.78 -24.86
C LEU A 454 -36.81 5.51 -24.85
N GLY A 455 -37.11 5.00 -23.67
CA GLY A 455 -37.91 3.80 -23.48
C GLY A 455 -39.36 4.01 -23.91
N TRP A 456 -39.98 5.12 -23.56
CA TRP A 456 -41.33 5.45 -24.03
C TRP A 456 -41.37 5.77 -25.53
N ARG A 457 -40.43 6.56 -26.05
CA ARG A 457 -40.38 6.92 -27.48
C ARG A 457 -40.16 5.72 -28.40
N SER A 458 -39.37 4.74 -27.97
CA SER A 458 -39.17 3.49 -28.72
C SER A 458 -40.32 2.48 -28.55
N GLY A 459 -41.30 2.81 -27.71
CA GLY A 459 -42.39 1.92 -27.30
C GLY A 459 -41.92 0.77 -26.39
N PHE A 460 -40.65 0.75 -25.97
CA PHE A 460 -40.13 -0.33 -25.12
C PHE A 460 -40.76 -0.32 -23.72
N LEU A 461 -40.90 0.85 -23.10
CA LEU A 461 -41.52 1.00 -21.78
C LEU A 461 -43.01 1.31 -21.91
N SER A 462 -43.80 0.73 -21.02
CA SER A 462 -45.23 1.07 -20.85
C SER A 462 -45.40 2.26 -19.89
N PRO A 463 -46.57 2.94 -19.91
CA PRO A 463 -46.95 3.86 -18.85
C PRO A 463 -46.86 3.19 -17.47
N TRP A 464 -46.53 3.98 -16.45
CA TRP A 464 -46.32 3.46 -15.10
C TRP A 464 -47.60 2.80 -14.55
N ARG A 465 -47.52 1.50 -14.25
CA ARG A 465 -48.58 0.74 -13.58
C ARG A 465 -47.96 -0.35 -12.71
N LEU A 466 -48.13 -0.24 -11.40
CA LEU A 466 -47.62 -1.25 -10.46
C LEU A 466 -48.57 -2.45 -10.43
N GLU A 467 -48.16 -3.56 -11.06
CA GLU A 467 -49.05 -4.72 -11.25
C GLU A 467 -49.35 -5.50 -9.95
N ALA A 468 -48.38 -5.62 -9.03
CA ALA A 468 -48.59 -6.23 -7.70
C ALA A 468 -47.43 -5.95 -6.74
N LEU A 469 -47.64 -5.17 -5.68
CA LEU A 469 -46.57 -4.76 -4.75
C LEU A 469 -45.98 -5.96 -3.97
N GLY A 470 -46.81 -6.88 -3.47
CA GLY A 470 -46.35 -8.03 -2.67
C GLY A 470 -45.39 -8.97 -3.43
N PRO A 471 -45.79 -9.51 -4.58
CA PRO A 471 -44.90 -10.31 -5.44
C PRO A 471 -43.65 -9.55 -5.89
N ALA A 472 -43.75 -8.24 -6.15
CA ALA A 472 -42.59 -7.42 -6.48
C ALA A 472 -41.57 -7.40 -5.33
N LEU A 473 -42.02 -7.17 -4.09
CA LEU A 473 -41.15 -7.15 -2.91
C LEU A 473 -40.45 -8.50 -2.67
N LEU A 474 -41.17 -9.62 -2.86
CA LEU A 474 -40.61 -10.96 -2.73
C LEU A 474 -39.57 -11.28 -3.82
N ALA A 475 -39.66 -10.66 -4.99
CA ALA A 475 -38.72 -10.86 -6.09
C ALA A 475 -37.41 -10.05 -5.94
N ILE A 476 -37.41 -8.97 -5.16
CA ILE A 476 -36.24 -8.07 -5.02
C ILE A 476 -34.96 -8.82 -4.61
N PRO A 477 -34.95 -9.69 -3.57
CA PRO A 477 -33.72 -10.39 -3.20
C PRO A 477 -33.16 -11.26 -4.34
N GLY A 478 -34.05 -11.91 -5.11
CA GLY A 478 -33.69 -12.69 -6.28
C GLY A 478 -33.05 -11.82 -7.36
N LEU A 479 -33.69 -10.69 -7.71
CA LEU A 479 -33.21 -9.75 -8.72
C LEU A 479 -31.91 -9.03 -8.31
N LEU A 480 -31.73 -8.79 -7.01
CA LEU A 480 -30.48 -8.24 -6.46
C LEU A 480 -29.34 -9.27 -6.52
N LEU A 481 -29.61 -10.55 -6.28
CA LEU A 481 -28.60 -11.60 -6.43
C LEU A 481 -28.25 -11.84 -7.91
N MET A 482 -29.27 -11.99 -8.74
CA MET A 482 -29.16 -12.16 -10.19
C MET A 482 -30.38 -11.49 -10.87
N PRO A 483 -30.18 -10.49 -11.74
CA PRO A 483 -28.93 -10.16 -12.42
C PRO A 483 -27.96 -9.24 -11.65
N ALA A 484 -28.43 -8.43 -10.70
CA ALA A 484 -27.66 -7.24 -10.30
C ALA A 484 -26.27 -7.56 -9.71
N LEU A 485 -26.18 -8.29 -8.59
CA LEU A 485 -24.90 -8.59 -7.95
C LEU A 485 -23.99 -9.44 -8.83
N GLY A 486 -24.52 -10.52 -9.41
CA GLY A 486 -23.75 -11.43 -10.26
C GLY A 486 -23.12 -10.74 -11.47
N GLU A 487 -23.90 -9.92 -12.18
CA GLU A 487 -23.42 -9.22 -13.38
C GLU A 487 -22.48 -8.07 -13.02
N GLU A 488 -22.75 -7.30 -11.97
CA GLU A 488 -21.84 -6.23 -11.55
C GLU A 488 -20.50 -6.78 -11.01
N LEU A 489 -20.49 -7.93 -10.33
CA LEU A 489 -19.25 -8.61 -9.95
C LEU A 489 -18.40 -8.97 -11.17
N LEU A 490 -19.02 -9.47 -12.24
CA LEU A 490 -18.30 -9.84 -13.46
C LEU A 490 -17.82 -8.60 -14.25
N PHE A 491 -18.75 -7.72 -14.61
CA PHE A 491 -18.48 -6.66 -15.57
C PHE A 491 -17.82 -5.42 -14.94
N ARG A 492 -18.03 -5.16 -13.65
CA ARG A 492 -17.53 -3.95 -12.98
C ARG A 492 -16.38 -4.26 -12.03
N VAL A 493 -16.43 -5.37 -11.32
CA VAL A 493 -15.36 -5.71 -10.36
C VAL A 493 -14.26 -6.55 -10.98
N ALA A 494 -14.58 -7.65 -11.66
CA ALA A 494 -13.56 -8.53 -12.24
C ALA A 494 -12.88 -7.87 -13.45
N LEU A 495 -13.68 -7.30 -14.36
CA LEU A 495 -13.18 -6.76 -15.63
C LEU A 495 -12.53 -5.38 -15.49
N LEU A 496 -13.20 -4.40 -14.85
CA LEU A 496 -12.67 -3.03 -14.78
C LEU A 496 -11.54 -2.91 -13.75
N PRO A 497 -10.49 -2.13 -14.05
CA PRO A 497 -9.55 -1.66 -13.04
C PRO A 497 -10.27 -0.88 -11.94
N HIS A 498 -9.94 -1.17 -10.68
CA HIS A 498 -10.44 -0.40 -9.56
C HIS A 498 -9.83 1.03 -9.59
N PRO A 499 -10.54 2.10 -9.17
CA PRO A 499 -9.99 3.46 -9.19
C PRO A 499 -8.66 3.62 -8.43
N LEU A 500 -8.42 2.80 -7.41
CA LEU A 500 -7.16 2.78 -6.65
C LEU A 500 -5.95 2.23 -7.43
N GLU A 501 -6.17 1.56 -8.57
CA GLU A 501 -5.09 1.09 -9.44
C GLU A 501 -4.45 2.21 -10.27
N GLY A 502 -5.08 3.39 -10.31
CA GLY A 502 -4.53 4.60 -10.93
C GLY A 502 -4.37 4.49 -12.44
N ASP A 503 -5.33 3.86 -13.13
CA ASP A 503 -5.32 3.79 -14.59
C ASP A 503 -5.48 5.18 -15.22
N SER A 504 -4.94 5.34 -16.43
CA SER A 504 -5.08 6.58 -17.19
C SER A 504 -6.53 6.81 -17.61
N LEU A 505 -6.92 8.06 -17.90
CA LEU A 505 -8.26 8.35 -18.40
C LEU A 505 -8.58 7.56 -19.68
N ALA A 506 -7.61 7.45 -20.60
CA ALA A 506 -7.76 6.67 -21.82
C ALA A 506 -7.96 5.18 -21.52
N GLY A 507 -7.21 4.63 -20.56
CA GLY A 507 -7.39 3.26 -20.08
C GLY A 507 -8.76 3.02 -19.45
N ALA A 508 -9.19 3.92 -18.56
CA ALA A 508 -10.50 3.87 -17.94
C ALA A 508 -11.66 3.92 -18.96
N VAL A 509 -11.54 4.76 -19.99
CA VAL A 509 -12.53 4.82 -21.09
C VAL A 509 -12.51 3.55 -21.92
N ALA A 510 -11.34 3.01 -22.27
CA ALA A 510 -11.22 1.78 -23.04
C ALA A 510 -11.81 0.57 -22.29
N TRP A 511 -11.46 0.40 -21.01
CA TRP A 511 -12.03 -0.64 -20.16
C TRP A 511 -13.53 -0.45 -19.93
N GLY A 512 -13.99 0.79 -19.74
CA GLY A 512 -15.40 1.12 -19.62
C GLY A 512 -16.19 0.73 -20.87
N ALA A 513 -15.69 1.08 -22.05
CA ALA A 513 -16.32 0.71 -23.32
C ALA A 513 -16.36 -0.81 -23.53
N LEU A 514 -15.27 -1.51 -23.22
CA LEU A 514 -15.21 -2.97 -23.26
C LEU A 514 -16.23 -3.61 -22.30
N SER A 515 -16.33 -3.10 -21.07
CA SER A 515 -17.29 -3.58 -20.07
C SER A 515 -18.74 -3.41 -20.53
N VAL A 516 -19.11 -2.22 -21.04
CA VAL A 516 -20.45 -1.98 -21.59
C VAL A 516 -20.73 -2.86 -22.80
N GLY A 517 -19.77 -2.99 -23.73
CA GLY A 517 -19.92 -3.83 -24.92
C GLY A 517 -20.17 -5.30 -24.56
N LEU A 518 -19.36 -5.87 -23.66
CA LEU A 518 -19.52 -7.25 -23.20
C LEU A 518 -20.82 -7.45 -22.40
N PHE A 519 -21.20 -6.49 -21.57
CA PHE A 519 -22.47 -6.50 -20.83
C PHE A 519 -23.67 -6.54 -21.79
N VAL A 520 -23.66 -5.74 -22.85
CA VAL A 520 -24.74 -5.70 -23.85
C VAL A 520 -24.75 -6.99 -24.68
N LEU A 521 -23.58 -7.46 -25.13
CA LEU A 521 -23.43 -8.71 -25.91
C LEU A 521 -23.80 -9.98 -25.12
N TYR A 522 -23.61 -9.96 -23.80
CA TYR A 522 -23.97 -11.06 -22.92
C TYR A 522 -25.47 -11.43 -23.03
N HIS A 523 -26.36 -10.45 -23.19
CA HIS A 523 -27.81 -10.68 -23.25
C HIS A 523 -28.27 -11.55 -24.43
N PRO A 524 -27.96 -11.22 -25.71
CA PRO A 524 -28.36 -12.06 -26.84
C PRO A 524 -27.69 -13.43 -26.80
N VAL A 525 -26.47 -13.54 -26.25
CA VAL A 525 -25.79 -14.83 -26.02
C VAL A 525 -26.53 -15.65 -24.96
N ALA A 526 -26.91 -15.05 -23.84
CA ALA A 526 -27.69 -15.69 -22.79
C ALA A 526 -29.03 -16.21 -23.33
N ALA A 527 -29.76 -15.38 -24.08
CA ALA A 527 -31.02 -15.79 -24.74
C ALA A 527 -30.85 -16.98 -25.69
N ARG A 528 -29.69 -17.07 -26.36
CA ARG A 528 -29.38 -18.18 -27.26
C ARG A 528 -29.04 -19.47 -26.49
N CYS A 529 -28.23 -19.35 -25.44
CA CYS A 529 -27.54 -20.49 -24.86
C CYS A 529 -28.17 -21.05 -23.57
N TRP A 530 -28.51 -20.22 -22.58
CA TRP A 530 -28.91 -20.70 -21.25
C TRP A 530 -30.13 -19.99 -20.62
N TYR A 531 -30.68 -18.96 -21.26
CA TYR A 531 -31.90 -18.28 -20.79
C TYR A 531 -32.96 -18.13 -21.90
N PRO A 532 -33.56 -19.25 -22.36
CA PRO A 532 -34.59 -19.22 -23.41
C PRO A 532 -35.77 -18.27 -23.17
N PRO A 533 -36.27 -18.06 -21.92
CA PRO A 533 -37.35 -17.10 -21.67
C PRO A 533 -37.03 -15.67 -22.10
N GLY A 534 -35.75 -15.28 -22.16
CA GLY A 534 -35.34 -13.95 -22.58
C GLY A 534 -35.29 -13.72 -24.08
N ARG A 535 -35.49 -14.73 -24.94
CA ARG A 535 -35.24 -14.64 -26.40
C ARG A 535 -35.96 -13.50 -27.10
N GLY A 536 -37.21 -13.22 -26.72
CA GLY A 536 -38.01 -12.15 -27.31
C GLY A 536 -37.54 -10.74 -26.94
N VAL A 537 -36.86 -10.59 -25.80
CA VAL A 537 -36.45 -9.28 -25.26
C VAL A 537 -34.95 -9.05 -25.42
N PHE A 538 -34.11 -10.03 -25.09
CA PHE A 538 -32.65 -9.89 -25.05
C PHE A 538 -31.99 -9.76 -26.42
N ARG A 539 -32.76 -9.87 -27.51
CA ARG A 539 -32.32 -9.63 -28.89
C ARG A 539 -32.93 -8.36 -29.49
N ASP A 540 -33.86 -7.71 -28.78
CA ASP A 540 -34.51 -6.48 -29.22
C ASP A 540 -33.54 -5.30 -29.10
N GLY A 541 -33.30 -4.58 -30.21
CA GLY A 541 -32.41 -3.42 -30.22
C GLY A 541 -32.81 -2.32 -29.23
N ARG A 542 -34.10 -2.21 -28.89
CA ARG A 542 -34.60 -1.25 -27.90
C ARG A 542 -34.19 -1.64 -26.48
N PHE A 543 -34.29 -2.93 -26.15
CA PHE A 543 -33.80 -3.46 -24.88
C PHE A 543 -32.28 -3.28 -24.79
N LEU A 544 -31.54 -3.64 -25.85
CA LEU A 544 -30.08 -3.47 -25.87
C LEU A 544 -29.64 -2.01 -25.72
N SER A 545 -30.42 -1.07 -26.26
CA SER A 545 -30.19 0.37 -26.04
C SER A 545 -30.37 0.76 -24.57
N GLN A 546 -31.41 0.24 -23.90
CA GLN A 546 -31.62 0.45 -22.46
C GLN A 546 -30.51 -0.21 -21.62
N CYS A 547 -30.11 -1.44 -21.96
CA CYS A 547 -28.96 -2.11 -21.34
C CYS A 547 -27.67 -1.31 -21.52
N THR A 548 -27.48 -0.65 -22.66
CA THR A 548 -26.31 0.20 -22.89
C THR A 548 -26.31 1.40 -21.95
N LEU A 549 -27.44 2.11 -21.82
CA LEU A 549 -27.59 3.23 -20.88
C LEU A 549 -27.36 2.78 -19.44
N LEU A 550 -27.97 1.66 -19.03
CA LEU A 550 -27.80 1.09 -17.71
C LEU A 550 -26.34 0.71 -17.46
N GLY A 551 -25.72 0.06 -18.44
CA GLY A 551 -24.34 -0.38 -18.34
C GLY A 551 -23.35 0.78 -18.21
N MET A 552 -23.57 1.87 -18.95
CA MET A 552 -22.79 3.11 -18.80
C MET A 552 -23.00 3.73 -17.42
N ALA A 553 -24.23 3.80 -16.93
CA ALA A 553 -24.52 4.31 -15.60
C ALA A 553 -23.82 3.49 -14.50
N CYS A 554 -23.82 2.16 -14.60
CA CYS A 554 -23.08 1.28 -13.68
C CYS A 554 -21.57 1.49 -13.75
N VAL A 555 -20.99 1.64 -14.95
CA VAL A 555 -19.55 1.96 -15.11
C VAL A 555 -19.21 3.30 -14.45
N LEU A 556 -20.01 4.33 -14.69
CA LEU A 556 -19.81 5.66 -14.08
C LEU A 556 -19.98 5.61 -12.56
N ALA A 557 -20.99 4.91 -12.05
CA ALA A 557 -21.23 4.77 -10.62
C ALA A 557 -20.07 4.03 -9.93
N TYR A 558 -19.60 2.93 -10.53
CA TYR A 558 -18.43 2.19 -10.04
C TYR A 558 -17.17 3.05 -10.06
N GLY A 559 -16.87 3.72 -11.17
CA GLY A 559 -15.69 4.58 -11.28
C GLY A 559 -15.71 5.79 -10.32
N ALA A 560 -16.88 6.39 -10.10
CA ALA A 560 -17.03 7.57 -9.24
C ALA A 560 -17.01 7.28 -7.73
N THR A 561 -17.29 6.04 -7.35
CA THR A 561 -17.41 5.63 -5.93
C THR A 561 -16.36 4.61 -5.52
N GLY A 562 -15.79 3.85 -6.46
CA GLY A 562 -14.98 2.67 -6.20
C GLY A 562 -15.76 1.55 -5.49
N SER A 563 -17.09 1.64 -5.38
CA SER A 563 -17.90 0.71 -4.60
C SER A 563 -18.73 -0.18 -5.51
N LEU A 564 -18.89 -1.45 -5.11
CA LEU A 564 -19.80 -2.40 -5.74
C LEU A 564 -21.27 -2.04 -5.52
N TRP A 565 -21.61 -1.39 -4.40
CA TRP A 565 -23.01 -1.23 -4.01
C TRP A 565 -23.81 -0.25 -4.90
N PRO A 566 -23.30 0.93 -5.27
CA PRO A 566 -24.03 1.84 -6.15
C PRO A 566 -24.46 1.22 -7.49
N PRO A 567 -23.59 0.55 -8.28
CA PRO A 567 -24.03 -0.09 -9.51
C PRO A 567 -25.01 -1.26 -9.26
N VAL A 568 -24.82 -2.06 -8.21
CA VAL A 568 -25.75 -3.16 -7.87
C VAL A 568 -27.15 -2.63 -7.54
N LEU A 569 -27.25 -1.58 -6.73
CA LEU A 569 -28.53 -0.99 -6.35
C LEU A 569 -29.19 -0.29 -7.55
N LEU A 570 -28.41 0.43 -8.36
CA LEU A 570 -28.90 1.08 -9.59
C LEU A 570 -29.45 0.04 -10.57
N HIS A 571 -28.71 -1.04 -10.82
CA HIS A 571 -29.12 -2.14 -11.68
C HIS A 571 -30.36 -2.85 -11.14
N GLY A 572 -30.34 -3.27 -9.87
CA GLY A 572 -31.48 -3.93 -9.24
C GLY A 572 -32.75 -3.08 -9.28
N LEU A 573 -32.63 -1.78 -9.01
CA LEU A 573 -33.74 -0.83 -9.11
C LEU A 573 -34.27 -0.72 -10.55
N ALA A 574 -33.39 -0.54 -11.53
CA ALA A 574 -33.77 -0.43 -12.94
C ALA A 574 -34.55 -1.66 -13.42
N VAL A 575 -34.07 -2.87 -13.11
CA VAL A 575 -34.71 -4.13 -13.48
C VAL A 575 -36.05 -4.31 -12.76
N THR A 576 -36.10 -4.00 -11.46
CA THR A 576 -37.33 -4.13 -10.66
C THR A 576 -38.43 -3.20 -11.17
N LEU A 577 -38.11 -1.92 -11.38
CA LEU A 577 -39.07 -0.94 -11.90
C LEU A 577 -39.51 -1.30 -13.32
N TRP A 578 -38.60 -1.79 -14.15
CA TRP A 578 -38.95 -2.23 -15.50
C TRP A 578 -39.93 -3.40 -15.48
N LEU A 579 -39.63 -4.46 -14.72
CA LEU A 579 -40.46 -5.65 -14.65
C LEU A 579 -41.86 -5.35 -14.12
N TRP A 580 -41.95 -4.61 -13.01
CA TRP A 580 -43.19 -4.49 -12.24
C TRP A 580 -43.97 -3.18 -12.44
N GLY A 581 -43.34 -2.16 -13.01
CA GLY A 581 -43.93 -0.84 -13.19
C GLY A 581 -44.00 -0.36 -14.63
N LEU A 582 -43.14 -0.87 -15.53
CA LEU A 582 -42.98 -0.33 -16.90
C LEU A 582 -43.17 -1.39 -18.00
N GLY A 583 -43.92 -2.47 -17.70
CA GLY A 583 -44.38 -3.46 -18.69
C GLY A 583 -43.36 -4.55 -19.05
N GLY A 584 -42.28 -4.72 -18.29
CA GLY A 584 -41.25 -5.72 -18.56
C GLY A 584 -41.74 -7.16 -18.42
N ARG A 585 -42.62 -7.47 -17.45
CA ARG A 585 -43.19 -8.82 -17.29
C ARG A 585 -44.02 -9.25 -18.48
N ALA A 586 -44.93 -8.40 -18.94
CA ALA A 586 -45.75 -8.66 -20.13
C ALA A 586 -44.85 -8.97 -21.35
N ARG A 587 -43.77 -8.21 -21.55
CA ARG A 587 -42.80 -8.45 -22.63
C ARG A 587 -42.07 -9.78 -22.50
N MET A 588 -41.64 -10.14 -21.29
CA MET A 588 -40.96 -11.42 -21.03
C MET A 588 -41.89 -12.63 -21.26
N GLN A 589 -43.20 -12.45 -21.10
CA GLN A 589 -44.22 -13.47 -21.31
C GLN A 589 -44.80 -13.48 -22.74
N GLY A 590 -44.38 -12.55 -23.61
CA GLY A 590 -44.91 -12.41 -24.97
C GLY A 590 -46.36 -11.89 -25.03
N LEU A 591 -46.84 -11.24 -23.97
CA LEU A 591 -48.20 -10.68 -23.90
C LEU A 591 -48.30 -9.34 -24.66
N PRO A 592 -49.47 -9.00 -25.23
CA PRO A 592 -49.72 -7.71 -25.86
C PRO A 592 -49.49 -6.56 -24.87
N GLN A 593 -48.89 -5.46 -25.34
CA GLN A 593 -48.75 -4.26 -24.51
C GLN A 593 -50.08 -3.51 -24.43
N LEU A 594 -50.51 -3.17 -23.22
CA LEU A 594 -51.60 -2.23 -23.00
C LEU A 594 -51.19 -0.86 -23.56
N THR A 595 -51.95 -0.35 -24.50
CA THR A 595 -51.74 0.99 -25.03
C THR A 595 -52.31 2.04 -24.08
N PRO A 596 -51.89 3.31 -24.14
CA PRO A 596 -52.48 4.39 -23.32
C PRO A 596 -54.01 4.60 -23.53
N ARG A 597 -54.63 3.85 -24.45
CA ARG A 597 -56.05 3.90 -24.80
C ARG A 597 -56.85 2.69 -24.32
N ASP A 598 -56.23 1.72 -23.65
CA ASP A 598 -56.95 0.59 -23.09
C ASP A 598 -57.36 0.92 -21.63
N PRO A 599 -58.68 0.94 -21.31
CA PRO A 599 -59.19 1.35 -20.01
C PRO A 599 -58.75 0.45 -18.84
#